data_AF-A0AAV0WDL9-F1
#
_entry.id   AF-A0AAV0WDL9-F1
#
_cell.length_a   1.000
_cell.length_b   1.000
_cell.length_c   1.000
_cell.angle_alpha   90.00
_cell.angle_beta   90.00
_cell.angle_gamma   90.00
#
_symmetry.space_group_name_H-M   'P 1'
#
loop_
_entity.id
_entity.type
_entity.pdbx_description
1 polymer ?
#
loop_
_entity_poly.entity_id
_entity_poly.type
_entity_poly.pdbx_seq_one_letter_code
_entity_poly.pdbx_strand_id
1 'polypeptide(L)'
;MNTSLTFISNIRILGLTFDDKLNWRPHLKKLKADCLSRMKIIKTLGNNTWGSETKSLLRIYKSLILSVIDYGAIIYNSAKSNTLNTINPIHNQGIRLATGAFRTSPVDSILCNAGELTLELRRHTQILKFISRIKSMPNHIASKILHNPLSYNSPNNRNTIFEYFKIISENLGLQTQTFSKVQRQSPPWLWSPNINTQLINYCKHSTDSNIIRNLFSEIVSQQYSNSTHIYTDASKNSNGVGFATIIGHENHKFSLPPSTNIYTAETYAILEALKIASSSNSDSFTIIGDSLSALISI
;
A
#
# COMPACT_ATOMS: atom_id res chain seq x y z
N MET A 1 26.36 -32.97 -21.71
CA MET A 1 25.23 -33.65 -22.37
C MET A 1 24.23 -32.59 -22.79
N ASN A 2 24.01 -32.38 -24.08
CA ASN A 2 23.01 -31.44 -24.57
C ASN A 2 21.69 -32.19 -24.74
N THR A 3 20.71 -31.92 -23.87
CA THR A 3 19.35 -32.46 -24.00
C THR A 3 18.56 -31.60 -24.99
N SER A 4 17.91 -32.22 -25.97
CA SER A 4 17.01 -31.53 -26.90
C SER A 4 15.76 -31.04 -26.16
N LEU A 5 15.44 -29.76 -26.30
CA LEU A 5 14.24 -29.16 -25.72
C LEU A 5 13.02 -29.48 -26.58
N THR A 6 11.99 -30.10 -25.99
CA THR A 6 10.72 -30.35 -26.67
C THR A 6 9.86 -29.10 -26.68
N PHE A 7 9.22 -28.80 -27.81
CA PHE A 7 8.24 -27.72 -27.90
C PHE A 7 6.94 -28.13 -27.22
N ILE A 8 6.54 -27.41 -26.16
CA ILE A 8 5.32 -27.67 -25.40
C ILE A 8 4.39 -26.47 -25.55
N SER A 9 3.10 -26.71 -25.80
CA SER A 9 2.09 -25.65 -26.00
C SER A 9 1.77 -24.86 -24.72
N ASN A 10 2.00 -25.45 -23.55
CA ASN A 10 1.80 -24.82 -22.25
C ASN A 10 2.94 -25.15 -21.29
N ILE A 11 3.52 -24.15 -20.64
CA ILE A 11 4.56 -24.33 -19.62
C ILE A 11 4.12 -23.74 -18.29
N ARG A 12 4.46 -24.41 -17.18
CA ARG A 12 4.19 -23.91 -15.83
C ARG A 12 5.46 -23.31 -15.23
N ILE A 13 5.40 -22.04 -14.86
CA ILE A 13 6.50 -21.30 -14.22
C ILE A 13 5.94 -20.59 -13.00
N LEU A 14 6.53 -20.83 -11.83
CA LEU A 14 6.14 -20.20 -10.56
C LEU A 14 4.62 -20.24 -10.28
N GLY A 15 3.96 -21.37 -10.60
CA GLY A 15 2.52 -21.53 -10.38
C GLY A 15 1.62 -20.99 -11.49
N LEU A 16 2.13 -20.18 -12.43
CA LEU A 16 1.39 -19.67 -13.59
C LEU A 16 1.56 -20.58 -14.79
N THR A 17 0.53 -20.67 -15.64
CA THR A 17 0.55 -21.50 -16.86
C THR A 17 0.57 -20.60 -18.08
N PHE A 18 1.70 -20.57 -18.78
CA PHE A 18 1.91 -19.77 -19.97
C PHE A 18 1.54 -20.63 -21.17
N ASP A 19 0.59 -20.16 -21.98
CA ASP A 19 0.31 -20.73 -23.30
C ASP A 19 1.24 -20.12 -24.36
N ASP A 20 1.45 -20.85 -25.45
CA ASP A 20 2.22 -20.43 -26.64
C ASP A 20 1.90 -18.99 -27.10
N LYS A 21 0.63 -18.59 -26.95
CA LYS A 21 0.11 -17.30 -27.33
C LYS A 21 -0.10 -16.36 -26.16
N LEU A 22 0.22 -16.66 -24.90
CA LEU A 22 -0.02 -15.77 -23.74
C LEU A 22 -1.48 -15.23 -23.67
N ASN A 23 -2.48 -16.02 -24.06
CA ASN A 23 -3.89 -15.65 -23.89
C ASN A 23 -4.40 -15.98 -22.48
N TRP A 24 -3.63 -16.73 -21.69
CA TRP A 24 -3.94 -17.12 -20.32
C TRP A 24 -5.17 -18.01 -20.15
N ARG A 25 -5.81 -18.45 -21.23
CA ARG A 25 -7.01 -19.30 -21.17
C ARG A 25 -6.78 -20.59 -20.37
N PRO A 26 -5.68 -21.35 -20.59
CA PRO A 26 -5.43 -22.56 -19.82
C PRO A 26 -5.22 -22.26 -18.33
N HIS A 27 -4.50 -21.17 -18.02
CA HIS A 27 -4.29 -20.71 -16.65
C HIS A 27 -5.60 -20.35 -15.96
N LEU A 28 -6.43 -19.48 -16.55
CA LEU A 28 -7.68 -19.05 -15.93
C LEU A 28 -8.70 -20.19 -15.81
N LYS A 29 -8.70 -21.15 -16.76
CA LYS A 29 -9.52 -22.37 -16.66
C LYS A 29 -9.12 -23.21 -15.43
N LYS A 30 -7.82 -23.41 -15.23
CA LYS A 30 -7.29 -24.12 -14.06
C LYS A 30 -7.60 -23.37 -12.76
N LEU A 31 -7.30 -22.07 -12.73
CA LEU A 31 -7.57 -21.19 -11.60
C LEU A 31 -9.05 -21.21 -11.21
N LYS A 32 -9.95 -21.21 -12.20
CA LYS A 32 -11.39 -21.36 -11.98
C LYS A 32 -11.74 -22.69 -11.31
N ALA A 33 -11.20 -23.80 -11.80
CA ALA A 33 -11.45 -25.12 -11.20
C ALA A 33 -10.94 -25.19 -9.75
N ASP A 34 -9.73 -24.67 -9.51
CA ASP A 34 -9.12 -24.62 -8.18
C ASP A 34 -9.97 -23.79 -7.21
N CYS A 35 -10.44 -22.61 -7.65
CA CYS A 35 -11.32 -21.76 -6.84
C CYS A 35 -12.67 -22.42 -6.55
N LEU A 36 -13.27 -23.12 -7.52
CA LEU A 36 -14.52 -23.86 -7.32
C LEU A 36 -14.36 -25.00 -6.32
N SER A 37 -13.21 -25.67 -6.31
CA SER A 37 -12.90 -26.69 -5.30
C SER A 37 -12.86 -26.07 -3.91
N ARG A 38 -12.15 -24.94 -3.74
CA ARG A 38 -12.06 -24.21 -2.47
C ARG A 38 -13.40 -23.61 -2.02
N MET A 39 -14.25 -23.23 -2.97
CA MET A 39 -15.60 -22.73 -2.70
C MET A 39 -16.46 -23.74 -1.93
N LYS A 40 -16.22 -25.04 -2.09
CA LYS A 40 -16.94 -26.07 -1.33
C LYS A 40 -16.77 -25.90 0.18
N ILE A 41 -15.60 -25.45 0.63
CA ILE A 41 -15.32 -25.19 2.06
C ILE A 41 -16.21 -24.06 2.60
N ILE A 42 -16.39 -22.99 1.83
CA ILE A 42 -17.27 -21.89 2.22
C ILE A 42 -18.73 -22.38 2.28
N LYS A 43 -19.15 -23.18 1.29
CA LYS A 43 -20.49 -23.77 1.28
C LYS A 43 -20.76 -24.65 2.50
N THR A 44 -19.78 -25.44 2.95
CA THR A 44 -19.93 -26.27 4.15
C THR A 44 -20.00 -25.46 5.43
N LEU A 45 -19.26 -24.35 5.51
CA LEU A 45 -19.18 -23.51 6.72
C LEU A 45 -20.29 -22.46 6.81
N GLY A 46 -20.89 -22.07 5.69
CA GLY A 46 -21.97 -21.08 5.61
C GLY A 46 -23.37 -21.66 5.77
N ASN A 47 -23.53 -22.81 6.44
CA ASN A 47 -24.82 -23.48 6.57
C ASN A 47 -25.75 -22.76 7.56
N ASN A 48 -27.05 -22.65 7.29
CA ASN A 48 -27.97 -21.77 8.03
C ASN A 48 -28.25 -22.20 9.48
N THR A 49 -27.92 -23.43 9.87
CA THR A 49 -28.21 -23.97 11.20
C THR A 49 -27.06 -23.78 12.19
N TRP A 50 -25.81 -23.92 11.74
CA TRP A 50 -24.60 -23.89 12.59
C TRP A 50 -23.49 -23.01 11.99
N GLY A 51 -23.86 -22.13 11.04
CA GLY A 51 -22.94 -21.42 10.18
C GLY A 51 -22.08 -20.39 10.89
N SER A 52 -20.97 -20.04 10.25
CA SER A 52 -20.06 -19.01 10.75
C SER A 52 -20.58 -17.60 10.46
N GLU A 53 -20.18 -16.63 11.29
CA GLU A 53 -20.49 -15.21 11.07
C GLU A 53 -19.97 -14.72 9.71
N THR A 54 -20.71 -13.82 9.05
CA THR A 54 -20.36 -13.21 7.77
C THR A 54 -18.91 -12.70 7.70
N LYS A 55 -18.42 -12.05 8.76
CA LYS A 55 -17.04 -11.53 8.82
C LYS A 55 -16.00 -12.65 8.74
N SER A 56 -16.25 -13.76 9.43
CA SER A 56 -15.40 -14.94 9.42
C SER A 56 -15.42 -15.63 8.07
N LEU A 57 -16.60 -15.81 7.46
CA LEU A 57 -16.72 -16.37 6.11
C LEU A 57 -16.04 -15.49 5.05
N LEU A 58 -16.16 -14.16 5.16
CA LEU A 58 -15.44 -13.23 4.28
C LEU A 58 -13.92 -13.35 4.44
N ARG A 59 -13.43 -13.51 5.68
CA ARG A 59 -12.00 -13.73 5.93
C ARG A 59 -11.52 -15.05 5.31
N ILE A 60 -12.29 -16.13 5.46
CA ILE A 60 -11.99 -17.43 4.85
C ILE A 60 -11.98 -17.31 3.33
N TYR A 61 -13.00 -16.68 2.75
CA TYR A 61 -13.08 -16.40 1.31
C TYR A 61 -11.85 -15.66 0.79
N LYS A 62 -11.47 -14.56 1.45
CA LYS A 62 -10.29 -13.78 1.08
C LYS A 62 -9.01 -14.62 1.13
N SER A 63 -8.85 -15.41 2.19
CA SER A 63 -7.66 -16.22 2.42
C SER A 63 -7.51 -17.42 1.47
N LEU A 64 -8.62 -18.05 1.06
CA LEU A 64 -8.57 -19.28 0.27
C LEU A 64 -8.74 -19.05 -1.22
N ILE A 65 -9.65 -18.16 -1.61
CA ILE A 65 -10.05 -17.97 -3.02
C ILE A 65 -9.41 -16.70 -3.56
N LEU A 66 -9.62 -15.57 -2.88
CA LEU A 66 -9.18 -14.28 -3.40
C LEU A 66 -7.66 -14.17 -3.46
N SER A 67 -6.96 -14.74 -2.48
CA SER A 67 -5.49 -14.85 -2.48
C SER A 67 -4.93 -15.59 -3.71
N VAL A 68 -5.61 -16.65 -4.17
CA VAL A 68 -5.20 -17.44 -5.35
C VAL A 68 -5.47 -16.69 -6.64
N ILE A 69 -6.60 -15.98 -6.72
CA ILE A 69 -6.89 -15.07 -7.83
C ILE A 69 -5.82 -13.96 -7.88
N ASP A 70 -5.55 -13.34 -6.74
CA ASP A 70 -4.65 -12.19 -6.61
C ASP A 70 -3.17 -12.54 -6.89
N TYR A 71 -2.73 -13.78 -6.70
CA TYR A 71 -1.33 -14.20 -6.88
C TYR A 71 -0.75 -13.92 -8.26
N GLY A 72 -1.51 -14.22 -9.32
CA GLY A 72 -1.06 -14.08 -10.72
C GLY A 72 -1.60 -12.84 -11.43
N ALA A 73 -2.43 -12.06 -10.74
CA ALA A 73 -3.31 -11.07 -11.35
C ALA A 73 -2.58 -9.97 -12.12
N ILE A 74 -1.41 -9.53 -11.64
CA ILE A 74 -0.57 -8.53 -12.33
C ILE A 74 -0.15 -9.03 -13.72
N ILE A 75 0.13 -10.32 -13.86
CA ILE A 75 0.70 -10.91 -15.08
C ILE A 75 -0.41 -11.30 -16.05
N TYR A 76 -1.40 -12.07 -15.59
CA TYR A 76 -2.49 -12.52 -16.45
C TYR A 76 -3.46 -11.39 -16.82
N ASN A 77 -3.36 -10.19 -16.23
CA ASN A 77 -4.16 -9.02 -16.64
C ASN A 77 -3.94 -8.62 -18.11
N SER A 78 -2.86 -9.09 -18.74
CA SER A 78 -2.63 -8.96 -20.18
C SER A 78 -3.60 -9.78 -21.05
N ALA A 79 -4.43 -10.65 -20.44
CA ALA A 79 -5.48 -11.37 -21.15
C ALA A 79 -6.61 -10.44 -21.62
N LYS A 80 -7.33 -10.85 -22.67
CA LYS A 80 -8.52 -10.14 -23.14
C LYS A 80 -9.61 -10.08 -22.06
N SER A 81 -10.39 -8.99 -22.03
CA SER A 81 -11.50 -8.78 -21.09
C SER A 81 -12.46 -9.97 -21.01
N ASN A 82 -12.89 -10.54 -22.15
CA ASN A 82 -13.77 -11.72 -22.16
C ASN A 82 -13.17 -12.92 -21.41
N THR A 83 -11.84 -13.09 -21.46
CA THR A 83 -11.14 -14.19 -20.77
C THR A 83 -11.02 -13.90 -19.28
N LEU A 84 -10.70 -12.66 -18.88
CA LEU A 84 -10.67 -12.22 -17.48
C LEU A 84 -12.05 -12.34 -16.81
N ASN A 85 -13.11 -11.95 -17.53
CA ASN A 85 -14.49 -11.94 -17.03
C ASN A 85 -15.00 -13.35 -16.69
N THR A 86 -14.35 -14.41 -17.14
CA THR A 86 -14.71 -15.80 -16.78
C THR A 86 -14.54 -16.12 -15.30
N ILE A 87 -13.74 -15.33 -14.57
CA ILE A 87 -13.48 -15.48 -13.13
C ILE A 87 -14.44 -14.64 -12.27
N ASN A 88 -15.03 -13.56 -12.80
CA ASN A 88 -15.97 -12.70 -12.05
C ASN A 88 -17.11 -13.49 -11.38
N PRO A 89 -17.74 -14.50 -12.02
CA PRO A 89 -18.76 -15.32 -11.36
C PRO A 89 -18.28 -16.03 -10.09
N ILE A 90 -16.99 -16.40 -10.01
CA ILE A 90 -16.40 -17.04 -8.83
C ILE A 90 -16.32 -16.05 -7.67
N HIS A 91 -15.83 -14.84 -7.96
CA HIS A 91 -15.74 -13.77 -6.96
C HIS A 91 -17.14 -13.42 -6.43
N ASN A 92 -18.09 -13.19 -7.34
CA ASN A 92 -19.48 -12.87 -6.98
C ASN A 92 -20.13 -14.00 -6.17
N GLN A 93 -19.93 -15.25 -6.56
CA GLN A 93 -20.47 -16.41 -5.84
C GLN A 93 -19.85 -16.55 -4.44
N GLY A 94 -18.54 -16.31 -4.31
CA GLY A 94 -17.86 -16.35 -3.02
C GLY A 94 -18.38 -15.29 -2.05
N ILE A 95 -18.58 -14.06 -2.54
CA ILE A 95 -19.17 -12.98 -1.75
C ILE A 95 -20.61 -13.29 -1.35
N ARG A 96 -21.44 -13.82 -2.25
CA ARG A 96 -22.82 -14.22 -1.91
C ARG A 96 -22.86 -15.29 -0.83
N LEU A 97 -22.02 -16.31 -0.94
CA LEU A 97 -21.95 -17.37 0.07
C LEU A 97 -21.46 -16.83 1.42
N ALA A 98 -20.49 -15.93 1.40
CA ALA A 98 -19.96 -15.37 2.64
C ALA A 98 -20.93 -14.39 3.31
N THR A 99 -21.74 -13.66 2.54
CA THR A 99 -22.72 -12.67 3.06
C THR A 99 -24.12 -13.23 3.26
N GLY A 100 -24.41 -14.44 2.78
CA GLY A 100 -25.77 -15.00 2.77
C GLY A 100 -26.71 -14.31 1.77
N ALA A 101 -26.19 -13.49 0.84
CA ALA A 101 -27.02 -12.77 -0.11
C ALA A 101 -27.72 -13.70 -1.11
N PHE A 102 -28.95 -13.34 -1.51
CA PHE A 102 -29.69 -14.08 -2.52
C PHE A 102 -28.94 -14.14 -3.85
N ARG A 103 -29.19 -15.20 -4.64
CA ARG A 103 -28.58 -15.36 -5.97
C ARG A 103 -28.94 -14.21 -6.92
N THR A 104 -30.10 -13.60 -6.73
CA THR A 104 -30.64 -12.50 -7.55
C THR A 104 -30.16 -11.12 -7.14
N SER A 105 -29.50 -10.95 -5.98
CA SER A 105 -29.06 -9.62 -5.52
C SER A 105 -28.10 -8.97 -6.54
N PRO A 106 -28.17 -7.66 -6.81
CA PRO A 106 -27.23 -6.99 -7.72
C PRO A 106 -25.77 -7.14 -7.27
N VAL A 107 -24.83 -7.23 -8.23
CA VAL A 107 -23.39 -7.45 -7.94
C VAL A 107 -22.79 -6.27 -7.17
N ASP A 108 -23.09 -5.05 -7.59
CA ASP A 108 -22.53 -3.86 -6.95
C ASP A 108 -23.00 -3.72 -5.49
N SER A 109 -24.26 -4.08 -5.22
CA SER A 109 -24.82 -4.07 -3.86
C SER A 109 -24.13 -5.09 -2.94
N ILE A 110 -23.90 -6.32 -3.41
CA ILE A 110 -23.23 -7.34 -2.57
C ILE A 110 -21.75 -6.99 -2.33
N LEU A 111 -21.08 -6.37 -3.29
CA LEU A 111 -19.70 -5.93 -3.15
C LEU A 111 -19.59 -4.76 -2.18
N CYS A 112 -20.47 -3.77 -2.30
CA CYS A 112 -20.57 -2.65 -1.37
C CYS A 112 -20.82 -3.13 0.07
N ASN A 113 -21.80 -4.02 0.26
CA ASN A 113 -22.11 -4.59 1.58
C ASN A 113 -20.94 -5.40 2.17
N ALA A 114 -20.18 -6.11 1.32
CA ALA A 114 -19.01 -6.88 1.76
C ALA A 114 -17.74 -6.02 1.96
N GLY A 115 -17.76 -4.75 1.55
CA GLY A 115 -16.57 -3.90 1.51
C GLY A 115 -15.50 -4.39 0.53
N GLU A 116 -15.89 -4.98 -0.59
CA GLU A 116 -14.99 -5.60 -1.57
C GLU A 116 -15.01 -4.89 -2.92
N LEU A 117 -13.82 -4.80 -3.54
CA LEU A 117 -13.64 -4.27 -4.89
C LEU A 117 -13.89 -5.35 -5.95
N THR A 118 -14.37 -4.94 -7.12
CA THR A 118 -14.42 -5.81 -8.31
C THR A 118 -13.01 -6.34 -8.64
N LEU A 119 -12.94 -7.53 -9.25
CA LEU A 119 -11.65 -8.11 -9.64
C LEU A 119 -10.85 -7.21 -10.58
N GLU A 120 -11.52 -6.41 -11.41
CA GLU A 120 -10.87 -5.43 -12.28
C GLU A 120 -10.16 -4.33 -11.48
N LEU A 121 -10.88 -3.67 -10.56
CA LEU A 121 -10.29 -2.63 -9.71
C LEU A 121 -9.18 -3.18 -8.81
N ARG A 122 -9.29 -4.44 -8.37
CA ARG A 122 -8.21 -5.13 -7.64
C ARG A 122 -6.96 -5.28 -8.51
N ARG A 123 -7.09 -5.76 -9.75
CA ARG A 123 -5.97 -5.86 -10.70
C ARG A 123 -5.34 -4.49 -10.96
N HIS A 124 -6.15 -3.45 -11.14
CA HIS A 124 -5.65 -2.09 -11.30
C HIS A 124 -4.84 -1.65 -10.08
N THR A 125 -5.37 -1.87 -8.87
CA THR A 125 -4.68 -1.55 -7.61
C THR A 125 -3.34 -2.28 -7.49
N GLN A 126 -3.28 -3.57 -7.87
CA GLN A 126 -2.05 -4.35 -7.82
C GLN A 126 -1.02 -3.88 -8.83
N ILE A 127 -1.43 -3.56 -10.06
CA ILE A 127 -0.54 -3.01 -11.10
C ILE A 127 0.04 -1.67 -10.66
N LEU A 128 -0.81 -0.77 -10.14
CA LEU A 128 -0.38 0.53 -9.63
C LEU A 128 0.65 0.36 -8.50
N LYS A 129 0.36 -0.50 -7.50
CA LYS A 129 1.30 -0.78 -6.40
C LYS A 129 2.61 -1.36 -6.89
N PHE A 130 2.56 -2.31 -7.83
CA PHE A 130 3.73 -2.98 -8.36
C PHE A 130 4.64 -2.02 -9.13
N ILE A 131 4.08 -1.26 -10.07
CA ILE A 131 4.88 -0.32 -10.88
C ILE A 131 5.38 0.84 -10.04
N SER A 132 4.57 1.42 -9.14
CA SER A 132 5.03 2.47 -8.22
C SER A 132 6.18 1.99 -7.35
N ARG A 133 6.14 0.74 -6.87
CA ARG A 133 7.26 0.14 -6.12
C ARG A 133 8.52 0.02 -6.99
N ILE A 134 8.42 -0.46 -8.22
CA ILE A 134 9.59 -0.58 -9.11
C ILE A 134 10.16 0.79 -9.44
N LYS A 135 9.33 1.78 -9.76
CA LYS A 135 9.77 3.16 -10.01
C LYS A 135 10.54 3.76 -8.81
N SER A 136 10.14 3.42 -7.59
CA SER A 136 10.85 3.85 -6.37
C SER A 136 12.17 3.12 -6.10
N MET A 137 12.50 2.07 -6.87
CA MET A 137 13.66 1.19 -6.65
C MET A 137 14.55 1.16 -7.90
N PRO A 138 15.50 2.10 -8.06
CA PRO A 138 16.29 2.23 -9.29
C PRO A 138 17.10 0.96 -9.61
N ASN A 139 17.59 0.25 -8.59
CA ASN A 139 18.39 -0.97 -8.74
C ASN A 139 17.56 -2.26 -8.96
N HIS A 140 16.23 -2.17 -9.09
CA HIS A 140 15.39 -3.34 -9.29
C HIS A 140 15.57 -3.94 -10.71
N ILE A 141 15.59 -5.27 -10.87
CA ILE A 141 15.86 -5.91 -12.17
C ILE A 141 14.87 -5.46 -13.26
N ALA A 142 13.61 -5.27 -12.87
CA ALA A 142 12.54 -4.82 -13.77
C ALA A 142 12.57 -3.30 -14.07
N SER A 143 13.35 -2.49 -13.35
CA SER A 143 13.45 -1.04 -13.64
C SER A 143 14.00 -0.82 -15.06
N LYS A 144 15.02 -1.60 -15.44
CA LYS A 144 15.62 -1.58 -16.79
C LYS A 144 14.61 -1.91 -17.89
N ILE A 145 13.68 -2.83 -17.60
CA ILE A 145 12.63 -3.27 -18.54
C ILE A 145 11.54 -2.19 -18.70
N LEU A 146 11.21 -1.46 -17.64
CA LEU A 146 10.22 -0.38 -17.68
C LEU A 146 10.70 0.84 -18.46
N HIS A 147 11.99 1.18 -18.37
CA HIS A 147 12.57 2.36 -19.01
C HIS A 147 13.02 2.12 -20.44
N ASN A 148 13.36 0.88 -20.81
CA ASN A 148 13.78 0.53 -22.16
C ASN A 148 12.82 -0.54 -22.71
N PRO A 149 11.68 -0.15 -23.30
CA PRO A 149 10.79 -1.12 -23.93
C PRO A 149 11.62 -1.89 -24.96
N LEU A 150 11.66 -3.22 -24.82
CA LEU A 150 12.40 -4.07 -25.75
C LEU A 150 12.02 -3.66 -27.18
N SER A 151 13.01 -3.28 -27.99
CA SER A 151 12.83 -2.91 -29.39
C SER A 151 12.34 -4.13 -30.17
N TYR A 152 11.05 -4.41 -30.09
CA TYR A 152 10.42 -5.48 -30.83
C TYR A 152 9.32 -4.88 -31.67
N ASN A 153 9.39 -5.19 -32.96
CA ASN A 153 8.30 -5.16 -33.93
C ASN A 153 7.19 -6.12 -33.46
N SER A 154 6.55 -5.83 -32.33
CA SER A 154 5.49 -6.63 -31.77
C SER A 154 4.20 -6.27 -32.49
N PRO A 155 3.41 -7.26 -32.94
CA PRO A 155 2.11 -6.99 -33.55
C PRO A 155 1.23 -6.25 -32.54
N ASN A 156 0.70 -5.09 -32.98
CA ASN A 156 -0.06 -4.02 -32.31
C ASN A 156 -1.23 -4.38 -31.35
N ASN A 157 -1.40 -5.62 -30.88
CA ASN A 157 -2.67 -6.06 -30.27
C ASN A 157 -2.62 -6.40 -28.78
N ARG A 158 -1.51 -6.20 -28.07
CA ARG A 158 -1.44 -6.52 -26.63
C ARG A 158 -0.71 -5.48 -25.81
N ASN A 159 -1.43 -4.99 -24.81
CA ASN A 159 -0.89 -4.08 -23.83
C ASN A 159 -0.05 -4.87 -22.80
N THR A 160 1.18 -4.42 -22.62
CA THR A 160 2.09 -4.82 -21.55
C THR A 160 1.59 -4.33 -20.18
N ILE A 161 2.17 -4.86 -19.11
CA ILE A 161 1.87 -4.42 -17.73
C ILE A 161 2.11 -2.91 -17.57
N PHE A 162 3.14 -2.38 -18.23
CA PHE A 162 3.47 -0.95 -18.18
C PHE A 162 2.48 -0.09 -18.96
N GLU A 163 2.03 -0.54 -20.14
CA GLU A 163 1.00 0.17 -20.90
C GLU A 163 -0.34 0.18 -20.16
N TYR A 164 -0.72 -0.94 -19.53
CA TYR A 164 -1.89 -0.97 -18.64
C TYR A 164 -1.74 0.01 -17.48
N PHE A 165 -0.58 0.05 -16.83
CA PHE A 165 -0.30 1.05 -15.79
C PHE A 165 -0.49 2.47 -16.31
N LYS A 166 0.03 2.79 -17.50
CA LYS A 166 -0.08 4.12 -18.12
C LYS A 166 -1.55 4.50 -18.33
N ILE A 167 -2.33 3.62 -18.97
CA ILE A 167 -3.76 3.80 -19.19
C ILE A 167 -4.51 4.02 -17.87
N ILE A 168 -4.25 3.19 -16.86
CA ILE A 168 -4.92 3.30 -15.55
C ILE A 168 -4.53 4.62 -14.86
N SER A 169 -3.24 5.00 -14.92
CA SER A 169 -2.74 6.23 -14.29
C SER A 169 -3.33 7.48 -14.95
N GLU A 170 -3.47 7.49 -16.27
CA GLU A 170 -4.08 8.59 -17.04
C GLU A 170 -5.57 8.70 -16.72
N ASN A 171 -6.31 7.57 -16.76
CA ASN A 171 -7.74 7.55 -16.46
C ASN A 171 -8.07 8.02 -15.03
N LEU A 172 -7.18 7.78 -14.08
CA LEU A 172 -7.36 8.17 -12.67
C LEU A 172 -6.71 9.52 -12.33
N GLY A 173 -6.03 10.18 -13.28
CA GLY A 173 -5.29 11.42 -13.02
C GLY A 173 -4.19 11.27 -11.96
N LEU A 174 -3.60 10.07 -11.83
CA LEU A 174 -2.62 9.80 -10.78
C LEU A 174 -1.25 10.38 -11.14
N GLN A 175 -0.81 11.36 -10.36
CA GLN A 175 0.59 11.79 -10.37
C GLN A 175 1.45 10.74 -9.67
N THR A 176 2.22 9.98 -10.46
CA THR A 176 3.11 8.92 -9.94
C THR A 176 4.50 9.44 -9.58
N GLN A 177 4.57 10.65 -9.04
CA GLN A 177 5.81 11.19 -8.47
C GLN A 177 6.16 10.32 -7.25
N THR A 178 7.08 9.39 -7.46
CA THR A 178 7.63 8.58 -6.38
C THR A 178 8.59 9.46 -5.59
N PHE A 179 8.25 9.78 -4.34
CA PHE A 179 9.25 10.26 -3.40
C PHE A 179 10.39 9.24 -3.36
N SER A 180 11.61 9.71 -3.60
CA SER A 180 12.82 8.89 -3.57
C SER A 180 12.83 8.13 -2.26
N LYS A 181 12.86 6.79 -2.31
CA LYS A 181 13.00 6.00 -1.10
C LYS A 181 14.35 6.37 -0.48
N VAL A 182 14.33 7.00 0.69
CA VAL A 182 15.54 7.28 1.46
C VAL A 182 16.23 5.95 1.71
N GLN A 183 17.43 5.77 1.16
CA GLN A 183 18.26 4.62 1.50
C GLN A 183 18.87 4.89 2.87
N ARG A 184 18.46 4.10 3.87
CA ARG A 184 19.14 4.10 5.16
C ARG A 184 20.55 3.54 4.95
N GLN A 185 21.56 4.33 5.30
CA GLN A 185 22.97 3.91 5.20
C GLN A 185 23.32 2.86 6.27
N SER A 186 22.59 2.86 7.39
CA SER A 186 22.72 1.91 8.48
C SER A 186 21.44 1.09 8.69
N PRO A 187 21.55 -0.15 9.21
CA PRO A 187 20.38 -0.93 9.57
C PRO A 187 19.59 -0.29 10.72
N PRO A 188 18.26 -0.45 10.73
CA PRO A 188 17.37 0.20 11.71
C PRO A 188 17.71 -0.07 13.18
N TRP A 189 18.20 -1.28 13.51
CA TRP A 189 18.45 -1.66 14.91
C TRP A 189 19.68 -0.97 15.52
N LEU A 190 20.51 -0.30 14.73
CA LEU A 190 21.61 0.54 15.24
C LEU A 190 21.14 1.97 15.58
N TRP A 191 19.92 2.33 15.18
CA TRP A 191 19.33 3.64 15.43
C TRP A 191 18.36 3.53 16.61
N SER A 192 18.76 4.06 17.76
CA SER A 192 17.94 4.09 18.98
C SER A 192 17.81 5.52 19.50
N PRO A 193 16.93 6.35 18.90
CA PRO A 193 16.71 7.70 19.37
C PRO A 193 16.07 7.65 20.77
N ASN A 194 16.48 8.55 21.65
CA ASN A 194 15.87 8.68 22.97
C ASN A 194 14.54 9.45 22.85
N ILE A 195 13.44 8.70 22.71
CA ILE A 195 12.10 9.29 22.57
C ILE A 195 11.43 9.37 23.94
N ASN A 196 11.24 10.58 24.45
CA ASN A 196 10.43 10.79 25.65
C ASN A 196 8.94 10.81 25.29
N THR A 197 8.19 9.91 25.92
CA THR A 197 6.75 9.73 25.72
C THR A 197 5.92 9.94 26.99
N GLN A 198 6.51 10.55 28.03
CA GLN A 198 5.90 10.70 29.37
C GLN A 198 4.52 11.37 29.33
N LEU A 199 4.32 12.33 28.42
CA LEU A 199 3.05 13.06 28.28
C LEU A 199 1.89 12.22 27.74
N ILE A 200 2.14 11.04 27.15
CA ILE A 200 1.09 10.13 26.65
C ILE A 200 0.21 9.60 27.79
N ASN A 201 0.76 9.49 28.99
CA ASN A 201 0.04 9.00 30.15
C ASN A 201 -1.17 9.89 30.54
N TYR A 202 -1.24 11.11 30.01
CA TYR A 202 -2.31 12.07 30.27
C TYR A 202 -3.25 12.16 29.08
N CYS A 203 -4.52 11.81 29.28
CA CYS A 203 -5.52 11.89 28.22
C CYS A 203 -5.89 13.36 27.94
N LYS A 204 -5.74 13.78 26.67
CA LYS A 204 -6.01 15.15 26.20
C LYS A 204 -7.46 15.61 26.41
N HIS A 205 -8.40 14.67 26.48
CA HIS A 205 -9.83 14.96 26.64
C HIS A 205 -10.27 15.09 28.11
N SER A 206 -9.51 14.52 29.05
CA SER A 206 -9.88 14.49 30.47
C SER A 206 -8.99 15.37 31.34
N THR A 207 -7.80 15.73 30.87
CA THR A 207 -6.81 16.49 31.65
C THR A 207 -6.80 17.94 31.19
N ASP A 208 -6.81 18.88 32.14
CA ASP A 208 -6.77 20.30 31.81
C ASP A 208 -5.52 20.68 31.02
N SER A 209 -5.70 21.51 30.00
CA SER A 209 -4.62 21.97 29.12
C SER A 209 -3.49 22.69 29.88
N ASN A 210 -3.83 23.40 30.95
CA ASN A 210 -2.87 24.05 31.83
C ASN A 210 -1.96 23.04 32.55
N ILE A 211 -2.51 21.90 32.97
CA ILE A 211 -1.73 20.84 33.62
C ILE A 211 -0.74 20.25 32.62
N ILE A 212 -1.20 19.93 31.41
CA ILE A 212 -0.34 19.38 30.34
C ILE A 212 0.79 20.37 30.00
N ARG A 213 0.47 21.67 29.90
CA ARG A 213 1.47 22.71 29.60
C ARG A 213 2.50 22.86 30.72
N ASN A 214 2.07 22.78 31.98
CA ASN A 214 2.96 22.84 33.13
C ASN A 214 3.88 21.62 33.17
N LEU A 215 3.33 20.42 32.98
CA LEU A 215 4.12 19.16 32.92
C LEU A 215 5.14 19.19 31.78
N PHE A 216 4.73 19.66 30.60
CA PHE A 216 5.66 19.85 29.49
C PHE A 216 6.80 20.82 29.85
N SER A 217 6.47 21.96 30.46
CA SER A 217 7.45 22.96 30.87
C SER A 217 8.42 22.41 31.94
N GLU A 218 7.92 21.57 32.84
CA GLU A 218 8.72 20.86 33.83
C GLU A 218 9.69 19.86 33.17
N ILE A 219 9.21 19.03 32.25
CA ILE A 219 10.05 18.05 31.52
C ILE A 219 11.17 18.78 30.75
N VAL A 220 10.81 19.83 30.01
CA VAL A 220 11.78 20.59 29.20
C VAL A 220 12.83 21.26 30.09
N SER A 221 12.42 21.86 31.21
CA SER A 221 13.35 22.55 32.12
C SER A 221 14.24 21.59 32.92
N GLN A 222 13.74 20.42 33.31
CA GLN A 222 14.52 19.47 34.11
C GLN A 222 15.43 18.58 33.26
N GLN A 223 14.94 18.06 32.14
CA GLN A 223 15.63 17.03 31.35
C GLN A 223 16.36 17.59 30.12
N TYR A 224 15.94 18.76 29.61
CA TYR A 224 16.37 19.28 28.31
C TYR A 224 16.80 20.76 28.34
N SER A 225 17.15 21.29 29.52
CA SER A 225 17.50 22.72 29.73
C SER A 225 18.70 23.20 28.92
N ASN A 226 19.74 22.37 28.79
CA ASN A 226 20.97 22.73 28.08
C ASN A 226 20.91 22.45 26.57
N SER A 227 19.76 22.02 26.05
CA SER A 227 19.59 21.68 24.65
C SER A 227 18.88 22.77 23.87
N THR A 228 19.22 22.91 22.59
CA THR A 228 18.49 23.83 21.70
C THR A 228 17.17 23.17 21.31
N HIS A 229 16.04 23.84 21.58
CA HIS A 229 14.71 23.30 21.28
C HIS A 229 14.29 23.63 19.85
N ILE A 230 13.87 22.60 19.13
CA ILE A 230 13.29 22.72 17.79
C ILE A 230 11.85 22.21 17.84
N TYR A 231 10.90 23.07 17.53
CA TYR A 231 9.49 22.73 17.50
C TYR A 231 9.08 22.37 16.08
N THR A 232 8.34 21.28 15.92
CA THR A 232 7.86 20.80 14.63
C THR A 232 6.36 20.67 14.65
N ASP A 233 5.71 21.10 13.57
CA ASP A 233 4.27 20.94 13.37
C ASP A 233 3.96 20.76 11.88
N ALA A 234 2.85 20.08 11.57
CA ALA A 234 2.36 19.94 10.22
C ALA A 234 0.85 20.03 10.17
N SER A 235 0.34 20.55 9.05
CA SER A 235 -1.10 20.72 8.85
C SER A 235 -1.53 20.29 7.47
N LYS A 236 -2.76 19.79 7.40
CA LYS A 236 -3.43 19.41 6.16
C LYS A 236 -4.84 19.95 6.16
N ASN A 237 -5.21 20.64 5.10
CA ASN A 237 -6.57 21.11 4.86
C ASN A 237 -7.03 20.74 3.43
N SER A 238 -8.19 21.21 3.01
CA SER A 238 -8.72 21.00 1.65
C SER A 238 -7.84 21.62 0.56
N ASN A 239 -7.09 22.67 0.90
CA ASN A 239 -6.37 23.51 -0.06
C ASN A 239 -4.90 23.09 -0.23
N GLY A 240 -4.34 22.35 0.74
CA GLY A 240 -2.95 21.92 0.69
C GLY A 240 -2.46 21.26 1.97
N VAL A 241 -1.18 20.95 1.94
CA VAL A 241 -0.43 20.33 3.04
C VAL A 241 0.81 21.16 3.26
N GLY A 242 1.14 21.46 4.51
CA GLY A 242 2.34 22.21 4.86
C GLY A 242 2.93 21.73 6.17
N PHE A 243 4.20 22.03 6.37
CA PHE A 243 4.88 21.76 7.63
C PHE A 243 5.76 22.95 8.03
N ALA A 244 6.04 23.05 9.31
CA ALA A 244 6.85 24.09 9.88
C ALA A 244 7.83 23.54 10.92
N THR A 245 8.99 24.17 10.98
CA THR A 245 10.04 23.91 11.97
C THR A 245 10.49 25.25 12.53
N ILE A 246 10.48 25.37 13.85
CA ILE A 246 10.77 26.62 14.57
C ILE A 246 11.94 26.38 15.52
N ILE A 247 12.98 27.20 15.40
CA ILE A 247 14.16 27.18 16.28
C ILE A 247 14.43 28.60 16.77
N GLY A 248 14.24 28.85 18.06
CA GLY A 248 14.33 30.20 18.63
C GLY A 248 13.39 31.20 17.93
N HIS A 249 13.95 32.14 17.17
CA HIS A 249 13.19 33.13 16.39
C HIS A 249 13.05 32.79 14.90
N GLU A 250 13.71 31.74 14.43
CA GLU A 250 13.68 31.33 13.04
C GLU A 250 12.47 30.45 12.76
N ASN A 251 11.76 30.76 11.69
CA ASN A 251 10.54 30.07 11.28
C ASN A 251 10.73 29.50 9.87
N HIS A 252 10.93 28.19 9.76
CA HIS A 252 11.04 27.49 8.49
C HIS A 252 9.68 26.90 8.13
N LYS A 253 9.09 27.32 7.01
CA LYS A 253 7.76 26.88 6.57
C LYS A 253 7.82 26.39 5.15
N PHE A 254 7.23 25.23 4.89
CA PHE A 254 7.27 24.57 3.60
C PHE A 254 5.88 24.08 3.18
N SER A 255 5.63 24.12 1.87
CA SER A 255 4.43 23.56 1.26
C SER A 255 4.76 22.22 0.62
N LEU A 256 3.88 21.24 0.82
CA LEU A 256 3.95 19.90 0.22
C LEU A 256 2.82 19.72 -0.79
N PRO A 257 2.94 18.76 -1.73
CA PRO A 257 1.86 18.45 -2.66
C PRO A 257 0.54 18.17 -1.92
N PRO A 258 -0.63 18.63 -2.42
CA PRO A 258 -1.92 18.47 -1.74
C PRO A 258 -2.31 17.01 -1.46
N SER A 259 -1.79 16.08 -2.25
CA SER A 259 -1.98 14.64 -2.09
C SER A 259 -1.24 14.03 -0.90
N THR A 260 -0.32 14.77 -0.27
CA THR A 260 0.52 14.28 0.83
C THR A 260 -0.32 13.96 2.07
N ASN A 261 0.02 12.89 2.78
CA ASN A 261 -0.65 12.55 4.04
C ASN A 261 -0.13 13.44 5.18
N ILE A 262 -0.97 13.70 6.19
CA ILE A 262 -0.58 14.47 7.38
C ILE A 262 0.62 13.83 8.07
N TYR A 263 0.60 12.51 8.25
CA TYR A 263 1.73 11.75 8.79
C TYR A 263 3.04 12.00 8.03
N THR A 264 2.98 12.04 6.69
CA THR A 264 4.16 12.32 5.88
C THR A 264 4.66 13.75 6.12
N ALA A 265 3.75 14.72 6.20
CA ALA A 265 4.12 16.11 6.50
C ALA A 265 4.78 16.25 7.89
N GLU A 266 4.28 15.56 8.91
CA GLU A 266 4.89 15.52 10.24
C GLU A 266 6.31 14.92 10.20
N THR A 267 6.50 13.82 9.47
CA THR A 267 7.85 13.23 9.29
C THR A 267 8.79 14.15 8.52
N TYR A 268 8.29 14.97 7.59
CA TYR A 268 9.09 15.99 6.91
C TYR A 268 9.46 17.14 7.84
N ALA A 269 8.59 17.53 8.77
CA ALA A 269 8.89 18.53 9.79
C ALA A 269 10.06 18.09 10.69
N ILE A 270 10.06 16.82 11.09
CA ILE A 270 11.15 16.21 11.87
C ILE A 270 12.43 16.09 11.02
N LEU A 271 12.31 15.67 9.76
CA LEU A 271 13.45 15.61 8.85
C LEU A 271 14.14 16.97 8.72
N GLU A 272 13.36 18.04 8.58
CA GLU A 272 13.90 19.39 8.47
C GLU A 272 14.53 19.87 9.79
N ALA A 273 13.92 19.56 10.94
CA ALA A 273 14.52 19.79 12.25
C ALA A 273 15.89 19.10 12.40
N LEU A 274 16.01 17.85 11.92
CA LEU A 274 17.28 17.12 11.92
C LEU A 274 18.32 17.76 10.99
N LYS A 275 17.92 18.29 9.83
CA LYS A 275 18.84 19.01 8.94
C LYS A 275 19.36 20.28 9.61
N ILE A 276 18.47 21.07 10.20
CA ILE A 276 18.83 22.31 10.91
C ILE A 276 19.79 22.00 12.06
N ALA A 277 19.49 20.96 12.85
CA ALA A 277 20.36 20.48 13.92
C ALA A 277 21.73 20.05 13.38
N SER A 278 21.79 19.36 12.23
CA SER A 278 23.06 18.93 11.62
C SER A 278 23.90 20.07 11.05
N SER A 279 23.28 21.19 10.69
CA SER A 279 23.96 22.37 10.13
C SER A 279 24.37 23.41 11.18
N SER A 280 23.91 23.28 12.41
CA SER A 280 24.17 24.25 13.48
C SER A 280 25.29 23.78 14.41
N ASN A 281 25.95 24.75 15.06
CA ASN A 281 27.13 24.50 15.89
C ASN A 281 26.82 24.09 17.34
N SER A 282 25.54 23.91 17.71
CA SER A 282 25.19 23.53 19.09
C SER A 282 25.44 22.04 19.34
N ASP A 283 25.92 21.70 20.53
CA ASP A 283 26.28 20.31 20.86
C ASP A 283 25.07 19.41 21.15
N SER A 284 23.90 19.98 21.48
CA SER A 284 22.69 19.21 21.79
C SER A 284 21.40 19.87 21.33
N PHE A 285 20.51 19.05 20.77
CA PHE A 285 19.20 19.45 20.25
C PHE A 285 18.10 18.56 20.81
N THR A 286 16.96 19.18 21.12
CA THR A 286 15.73 18.46 21.45
C THR A 286 14.65 18.85 20.45
N ILE A 287 14.19 17.86 19.68
CA ILE A 287 13.10 18.03 18.71
C ILE A 287 11.79 17.72 19.41
N ILE A 288 10.85 18.65 19.34
CA ILE A 288 9.58 18.62 20.06
C ILE A 288 8.46 18.64 19.02
N GLY A 289 7.63 17.61 19.02
CA GLY A 289 6.46 17.49 18.17
C GLY A 289 5.30 16.83 18.92
N ASP A 290 4.09 17.03 18.43
CA ASP A 290 2.85 16.49 19.02
C ASP A 290 2.35 15.22 18.32
N SER A 291 2.94 14.84 17.18
CA SER A 291 2.63 13.59 16.49
C SER A 291 3.37 12.39 17.07
N LEU A 292 2.67 11.66 17.93
CA LEU A 292 3.14 10.38 18.44
C LEU A 292 3.49 9.38 17.33
N SER A 293 2.66 9.36 16.28
CA SER A 293 2.85 8.43 15.16
C SER A 293 4.14 8.71 14.39
N ALA A 294 4.46 9.98 14.17
CA ALA A 294 5.70 10.39 13.53
C ALA A 294 6.89 10.06 14.43
N LEU A 295 6.84 10.42 15.73
CA LEU A 295 7.92 10.19 16.69
C LEU A 295 8.31 8.71 16.82
N ILE A 296 7.33 7.81 16.97
CA ILE A 296 7.58 6.35 17.10
C ILE A 296 8.18 5.75 15.81
N SER A 297 7.97 6.39 14.65
CA SER A 297 8.36 5.83 13.36
C SER A 297 9.78 6.18 12.90
N ILE A 298 10.47 7.04 13.65
CA ILE A 298 11.86 7.48 13.40
C ILE A 298 12.82 6.30 13.65
#